data_AF-A0A7D7QH53-F1
#
_entry.id   AF-A0A7D7QH53-F1
#
_cell.length_a   1.000
_cell.length_b   1.000
_cell.length_c   1.000
_cell.angle_alpha   90.00
_cell.angle_beta   90.00
_cell.angle_gamma   90.00
#
_symmetry.space_group_name_H-M   'P 1'
#
loop_
_entity.id
_entity.type
_entity.pdbx_description
1 polymer ?
#
loop_
_entity_poly.entity_id
_entity_poly.type
_entity_poly.pdbx_seq_one_letter_code
_entity_poly.pdbx_strand_id
1 'polypeptide(L)'
;MGSSLEVPSVSSIRSALQDIPGAMREDVPLPEFVEIGGDPALEVPNSTDLSVVGVDTEDFEIEDQTFADDPMVFFEVPPEITDDDLRNALGKERLEQLQRLEQIHGLDALGWYVTFHQRSYQHGVHIPFDGVVYLAIRAFSTLPLPTSRKVELAFHAIARHELFHFSVDCMAANWELATGVSVFWPAAAELRNSNGYDELEEALANAYMLRGFRHPSQVLSNSGGAYGALKEFCKQQPAGYCDGPDYARSRSHYLDHCRQLSRDHHKSSAPTWRAPDALDPLIFYPGLVRVDWTRCPIIVHDRDDLLMTLGIGISAFRTILEITETSGFTRSLRKLDKRLQKQWQIRKADLKRSTALKSLDFKRWKPGGPNYYSVRVDSNFRAHLRYNPDETVWAAEDIGNHKAMGHG
;
A
#
# COMPACT_ATOMS: atom_id res chain seq x y z
N MET A 1 33.69 -0.15 1.40
CA MET A 1 32.62 0.11 2.38
C MET A 1 31.65 1.10 1.76
N GLY A 2 30.68 0.62 1.00
CA GLY A 2 29.56 1.47 0.58
C GLY A 2 28.47 1.30 1.63
N SER A 3 28.28 2.28 2.52
CA SER A 3 27.04 2.32 3.29
C SER A 3 25.92 2.47 2.27
N SER A 4 24.98 1.51 2.22
CA SER A 4 23.72 1.77 1.53
C SER A 4 23.16 3.05 2.14
N LEU A 5 23.01 4.09 1.33
CA LEU A 5 22.37 5.32 1.78
C LEU A 5 20.97 4.94 2.28
N GLU A 6 20.78 4.97 3.59
CA GLU A 6 19.48 4.69 4.19
C GLU A 6 18.50 5.76 3.73
N VAL A 7 17.37 5.31 3.18
CA VAL A 7 16.28 6.22 2.80
C VAL A 7 15.74 6.86 4.10
N PRO A 8 15.68 8.20 4.21
CA PRO A 8 15.24 8.86 5.43
C PRO A 8 13.82 8.45 5.85
N SER A 9 13.64 8.21 7.14
CA SER A 9 12.32 7.97 7.72
C SER A 9 11.44 9.23 7.63
N VAL A 10 10.11 9.08 7.64
CA VAL A 10 9.19 10.23 7.71
C VAL A 10 9.41 11.04 8.99
N SER A 11 9.77 10.39 10.11
CA SER A 11 10.14 11.08 11.34
C SER A 11 11.34 12.01 11.12
N SER A 12 12.40 11.53 10.47
CA SER A 12 13.58 12.33 10.12
C SER A 12 13.25 13.49 9.19
N ILE A 13 12.36 13.27 8.20
CA ILE A 13 11.88 14.34 7.30
C ILE A 13 11.13 15.39 8.11
N ARG A 14 10.16 14.98 8.94
CA ARG A 14 9.38 15.90 9.78
C ARG A 14 10.27 16.71 10.70
N SER A 15 11.31 16.13 11.29
CA SER A 15 12.30 16.85 12.11
C SER A 15 13.01 17.93 11.32
N ALA A 16 13.46 17.63 10.10
CA ALA A 16 14.13 18.62 9.25
C ALA A 16 13.18 19.73 8.77
N LEU A 17 11.90 19.42 8.51
CA LEU A 17 10.89 20.41 8.13
C LEU A 17 10.55 21.39 9.27
N GLN A 18 10.86 21.07 10.54
CA GLN A 18 10.62 22.00 11.65
C GLN A 18 11.47 23.27 11.53
N ASP A 19 12.62 23.17 10.88
CA ASP A 19 13.53 24.29 10.68
C ASP A 19 13.10 25.22 9.53
N ILE A 20 12.05 24.85 8.78
CA ILE A 20 11.52 25.62 7.66
C ILE A 20 10.24 26.33 8.09
N PRO A 21 10.25 27.68 8.19
CA PRO A 21 9.08 28.45 8.62
C PRO A 21 7.84 28.16 7.76
N GLY A 22 6.75 27.76 8.43
CA GLY A 22 5.46 27.50 7.80
C GLY A 22 5.31 26.13 7.14
N ALA A 23 6.35 25.29 7.09
CA ALA A 23 6.27 23.94 6.51
C ALA A 23 5.37 23.00 7.35
N MET A 24 5.41 23.13 8.68
CA MET A 24 4.61 22.31 9.60
C MET A 24 3.46 23.13 10.23
N ARG A 25 2.26 22.53 10.32
CA ARG A 25 1.07 23.15 10.95
C ARG A 25 0.38 22.27 11.98
N GLU A 26 -0.34 22.90 12.92
CA GLU A 26 -1.10 22.29 14.03
C GLU A 26 -2.60 22.62 13.99
N ASP A 27 -3.00 23.55 13.12
CA ASP A 27 -4.33 24.19 13.10
C ASP A 27 -5.21 23.74 11.92
N VAL A 28 -4.85 22.62 11.28
CA VAL A 28 -5.56 22.14 10.08
C VAL A 28 -6.60 21.08 10.48
N PRO A 29 -7.90 21.33 10.24
CA PRO A 29 -8.93 20.34 10.51
C PRO A 29 -8.84 19.18 9.51
N LEU A 30 -9.29 18.00 9.93
CA LEU A 30 -9.57 16.90 8.98
C LEU A 30 -10.65 17.32 7.98
N PRO A 31 -10.73 16.69 6.80
CA PRO A 31 -11.84 16.93 5.88
C PRO A 31 -13.18 16.73 6.59
N GLU A 32 -14.15 17.62 6.36
CA GLU A 32 -15.42 17.68 7.12
C GLU A 32 -16.27 16.39 7.04
N PHE A 33 -16.04 15.56 6.01
CA PHE A 33 -16.69 14.26 5.83
C PHE A 33 -16.04 13.12 6.63
N VAL A 34 -14.93 13.39 7.32
CA VAL A 34 -14.17 12.42 8.12
C VAL A 34 -14.61 12.49 9.58
N GLU A 35 -15.64 11.73 9.94
CA GLU A 35 -15.98 11.46 11.35
C GLU A 35 -14.99 10.46 11.96
N ILE A 36 -13.75 10.87 12.32
CA ILE A 36 -12.87 10.05 13.18
C ILE A 36 -12.64 10.74 14.51
N GLY A 37 -12.88 9.97 15.58
CA GLY A 37 -12.62 10.31 16.97
C GLY A 37 -11.20 10.79 17.22
N GLY A 38 -11.06 11.66 18.21
CA GLY A 38 -9.83 12.36 18.56
C GLY A 38 -8.73 11.48 19.17
N ASP A 39 -8.37 10.38 18.51
CA ASP A 39 -7.18 9.62 18.90
C ASP A 39 -5.92 10.33 18.37
N PRO A 40 -5.07 10.85 19.28
CA PRO A 40 -3.82 11.48 18.90
C PRO A 40 -2.92 10.49 18.16
N ALA A 41 -2.00 11.02 17.34
CA ALA A 41 -1.01 10.23 16.62
C ALA A 41 -0.33 9.19 17.52
N LEU A 42 -0.56 7.90 17.26
CA LEU A 42 0.20 6.83 17.88
C LEU A 42 1.62 6.87 17.31
N GLU A 43 2.62 7.04 18.17
CA GLU A 43 4.02 6.95 17.76
C GLU A 43 4.26 5.62 17.03
N VAL A 44 4.60 5.71 15.75
CA VAL A 44 5.11 4.57 14.99
C VAL A 44 6.51 4.28 15.56
N PRO A 45 6.77 3.08 16.11
CA PRO A 45 8.07 2.78 16.70
C PRO A 45 9.19 2.99 15.68
N ASN A 46 10.15 3.85 16.03
CA ASN A 46 11.38 4.04 15.26
C ASN A 46 12.13 2.70 15.19
N SER A 47 12.20 2.08 14.02
CA SER A 47 13.09 0.92 13.81
C SER A 47 14.52 1.43 13.60
N THR A 48 15.21 1.80 14.68
CA THR A 48 16.60 2.26 14.63
C THR A 48 17.63 1.18 14.89
N ASP A 49 17.23 -0.07 15.19
CA ASP A 49 18.18 -1.15 15.50
C ASP A 49 18.04 -2.35 14.55
N LEU A 50 18.60 -2.21 13.35
CA LEU A 50 19.02 -3.36 12.55
C LEU A 50 20.51 -3.23 12.28
N SER A 51 21.32 -3.50 13.30
CA SER A 51 22.73 -3.80 13.09
C SER A 51 22.83 -5.04 12.20
N VAL A 52 23.23 -4.84 10.94
CA VAL A 52 23.54 -5.91 10.01
C VAL A 52 24.70 -6.71 10.60
N VAL A 53 24.40 -7.86 11.18
CA VAL A 53 25.43 -8.82 11.59
C VAL A 53 26.07 -9.33 10.30
N GLY A 54 27.34 -8.97 10.09
CA GLY A 54 28.14 -9.41 8.96
C GLY A 54 28.23 -10.93 8.94
N VAL A 55 27.60 -11.53 7.93
CA VAL A 55 27.84 -12.93 7.57
C VAL A 55 28.82 -12.88 6.40
N ASP A 56 29.98 -13.49 6.57
CA ASP A 56 30.97 -13.69 5.51
C ASP A 56 30.29 -14.37 4.31
N THR A 57 30.18 -13.64 3.20
CA THR A 57 29.61 -14.12 1.96
C THR A 57 30.71 -14.69 1.07
N GLU A 58 30.74 -16.02 0.96
CA GLU A 58 31.22 -16.67 -0.25
C GLU A 58 30.23 -16.39 -1.40
N ASP A 59 30.77 -16.07 -2.57
CA ASP A 59 30.07 -15.64 -3.79
C ASP A 59 28.88 -16.53 -4.16
N PHE A 60 27.68 -16.06 -3.82
CA PHE A 60 26.44 -16.47 -4.46
C PHE A 60 25.83 -15.22 -5.09
N GLU A 61 25.54 -15.28 -6.38
CA GLU A 61 24.81 -14.24 -7.12
C GLU A 61 23.55 -13.85 -6.34
N ILE A 62 23.57 -12.63 -5.79
CA ILE A 62 22.47 -12.04 -5.05
C ILE A 62 21.39 -11.71 -6.08
N GLU A 63 20.41 -12.60 -6.25
CA GLU A 63 19.13 -12.21 -6.82
C GLU A 63 18.58 -11.04 -6.00
N ASP A 64 18.43 -9.92 -6.70
CA ASP A 64 17.96 -8.62 -6.24
C ASP A 64 16.88 -8.76 -5.15
N GLN A 65 17.23 -8.38 -3.91
CA GLN A 65 16.38 -8.47 -2.72
C GLN A 65 15.31 -7.36 -2.73
N THR A 66 14.52 -7.29 -3.80
CA THR A 66 13.48 -6.30 -3.97
C THR A 66 12.36 -6.55 -2.97
N PHE A 67 12.01 -5.53 -2.16
CA PHE A 67 10.83 -5.50 -1.29
C PHE A 67 9.53 -5.80 -2.08
N ALA A 68 8.39 -6.04 -1.42
CA ALA A 68 7.11 -6.23 -2.11
C ALA A 68 6.76 -5.00 -2.94
N ASP A 69 6.20 -5.23 -4.12
CA ASP A 69 5.72 -4.17 -5.01
C ASP A 69 4.49 -3.44 -4.44
N ASP A 70 3.79 -4.02 -3.46
CA ASP A 70 2.53 -3.54 -2.88
C ASP A 70 2.39 -3.88 -1.39
N PRO A 71 1.61 -3.13 -0.60
CA PRO A 71 1.27 -3.50 0.77
C PRO A 71 0.60 -4.87 0.79
N MET A 72 0.96 -5.73 1.75
CA MET A 72 0.32 -7.05 1.91
C MET A 72 -0.65 -7.01 3.09
N VAL A 73 -1.91 -6.70 2.80
CA VAL A 73 -3.02 -6.84 3.75
C VAL A 73 -3.92 -7.96 3.25
N PHE A 74 -4.16 -8.95 4.10
CA PHE A 74 -5.04 -10.07 3.76
C PHE A 74 -6.39 -9.91 4.46
N PHE A 75 -7.44 -9.68 3.69
CA PHE A 75 -8.82 -9.81 4.16
C PHE A 75 -9.24 -11.27 4.10
N GLU A 76 -9.48 -11.84 5.26
CA GLU A 76 -9.90 -13.22 5.43
C GLU A 76 -11.41 -13.35 5.20
N VAL A 77 -11.84 -13.12 3.96
CA VAL A 77 -13.26 -13.19 3.60
C VAL A 77 -13.72 -14.66 3.58
N PRO A 78 -14.72 -15.04 4.41
CA PRO A 78 -15.24 -16.40 4.40
C PRO A 78 -15.77 -16.80 3.00
N PRO A 79 -15.55 -18.04 2.55
CA PRO A 79 -15.92 -18.48 1.20
C PRO A 79 -17.44 -18.42 0.92
N GLU A 80 -18.26 -18.44 1.97
CA GLU A 80 -19.71 -18.30 1.91
C GLU A 80 -20.20 -16.87 1.68
N ILE A 81 -19.36 -15.85 1.94
CA ILE A 81 -19.74 -14.45 1.74
C ILE A 81 -19.83 -14.13 0.26
N THR A 82 -21.00 -13.63 -0.14
CA THR A 82 -21.33 -13.22 -1.50
C THR A 82 -21.38 -11.70 -1.65
N ASP A 83 -21.46 -11.21 -2.89
CA ASP A 83 -21.67 -9.78 -3.16
C ASP A 83 -22.98 -9.25 -2.56
N ASP A 84 -24.01 -10.10 -2.39
CA ASP A 84 -25.28 -9.70 -1.78
C ASP A 84 -25.15 -9.57 -0.26
N ASP A 85 -24.36 -10.43 0.39
CA ASP A 85 -24.05 -10.28 1.81
C ASP A 85 -23.31 -8.98 2.09
N LEU A 86 -22.37 -8.61 1.22
CA LEU A 86 -21.69 -7.31 1.28
C LEU A 86 -22.67 -6.14 1.17
N ARG A 87 -23.62 -6.19 0.21
CA ARG A 87 -24.66 -5.14 0.04
C ARG A 87 -25.57 -5.06 1.25
N ASN A 88 -25.99 -6.21 1.78
CA ASN A 88 -26.90 -6.29 2.92
C ASN A 88 -26.23 -5.77 4.20
N ALA A 89 -24.97 -6.13 4.44
CA ALA A 89 -24.20 -5.66 5.60
C ALA A 89 -23.96 -4.15 5.56
N LEU A 90 -23.63 -3.60 4.39
CA LEU A 90 -23.45 -2.15 4.24
C LEU A 90 -24.78 -1.40 4.38
N GLY A 91 -25.87 -1.98 3.89
CA GLY A 91 -27.20 -1.38 3.96
C GLY A 91 -27.43 -0.28 2.91
N LYS A 92 -28.70 -0.09 2.54
CA LYS A 92 -29.09 0.83 1.46
C LYS A 92 -28.75 2.29 1.76
N GLU A 93 -28.98 2.74 2.98
CA GLU A 93 -28.72 4.13 3.39
C GLU A 93 -27.24 4.50 3.29
N ARG A 94 -26.35 3.64 3.81
CA ARG A 94 -24.91 3.85 3.74
C ARG A 94 -24.40 3.78 2.30
N LEU A 95 -24.91 2.86 1.47
CA LEU A 95 -24.62 2.81 0.03
C LEU A 95 -24.96 4.14 -0.66
N GLU A 96 -26.14 4.70 -0.40
CA GLU A 96 -26.57 6.00 -0.95
C GLU A 96 -25.75 7.17 -0.40
N GLN A 97 -25.30 7.10 0.85
CA GLN A 97 -24.40 8.09 1.44
C GLN A 97 -23.01 8.06 0.78
N LEU A 98 -22.39 6.88 0.69
CA LEU A 98 -21.07 6.71 0.05
C LEU A 98 -21.12 7.10 -1.43
N GLN A 99 -22.20 6.78 -2.14
CA GLN A 99 -22.39 7.24 -3.52
C GLN A 99 -22.45 8.77 -3.63
N ARG A 100 -23.15 9.45 -2.71
CA ARG A 100 -23.18 10.92 -2.70
C ARG A 100 -21.81 11.52 -2.40
N LEU A 101 -21.08 10.93 -1.46
CA LEU A 101 -19.72 11.37 -1.12
C LEU A 101 -18.76 11.15 -2.31
N GLU A 102 -18.82 10.00 -2.98
CA GLU A 102 -18.02 9.70 -4.17
C GLU A 102 -18.28 10.67 -5.33
N GLN A 103 -19.52 11.13 -5.49
CA GLN A 103 -19.85 12.13 -6.52
C GLN A 103 -19.26 13.52 -6.24
N ILE A 104 -18.91 13.83 -4.98
CA ILE A 104 -18.36 15.14 -4.57
C ILE A 104 -16.84 15.06 -4.44
N HIS A 105 -16.35 14.02 -3.76
CA HIS A 105 -14.97 13.84 -3.33
C HIS A 105 -14.25 12.71 -4.08
N GLY A 106 -14.85 12.10 -5.10
CA GLY A 106 -14.18 11.07 -5.89
C GLY A 106 -13.75 9.87 -5.05
N LEU A 107 -12.49 9.45 -5.21
CA LEU A 107 -11.98 8.30 -4.48
C LEU A 107 -11.70 8.62 -3.00
N ASP A 108 -11.45 9.89 -2.65
CA ASP A 108 -11.20 10.34 -1.28
C ASP A 108 -12.37 10.07 -0.32
N ALA A 109 -13.56 9.86 -0.87
CA ALA A 109 -14.73 9.42 -0.13
C ALA A 109 -14.58 8.00 0.46
N LEU A 110 -13.69 7.19 -0.12
CA LEU A 110 -13.53 5.75 0.16
C LEU A 110 -12.24 5.43 0.90
N GLY A 111 -11.35 6.40 1.03
CA GLY A 111 -10.09 6.38 1.78
C GLY A 111 -9.43 7.74 1.62
N TRP A 112 -8.53 8.15 2.51
CA TRP A 112 -7.86 9.44 2.39
C TRP A 112 -6.45 9.39 2.94
N TYR A 113 -5.59 10.27 2.43
CA TYR A 113 -4.25 10.48 2.94
C TYR A 113 -4.19 11.67 3.91
N VAL A 114 -3.62 11.44 5.09
CA VAL A 114 -3.30 12.47 6.08
C VAL A 114 -1.83 12.85 5.91
N THR A 115 -1.59 14.08 5.42
CA THR A 115 -0.24 14.64 5.21
C THR A 115 0.62 14.59 6.47
N PHE A 116 1.92 14.33 6.31
CA PHE A 116 2.87 14.47 7.42
C PHE A 116 3.27 15.92 7.71
N HIS A 117 2.89 16.90 6.89
CA HIS A 117 3.09 18.33 7.16
C HIS A 117 2.17 18.85 8.28
N GLN A 118 1.12 18.10 8.65
CA GLN A 118 0.31 18.40 9.83
C GLN A 118 0.72 17.57 11.05
N ARG A 119 0.48 18.13 12.24
CA ARG A 119 0.83 17.52 13.54
C ARG A 119 -0.35 16.99 14.34
N SER A 120 -1.56 17.41 13.99
CA SER A 120 -2.76 17.18 14.81
C SER A 120 -3.27 15.75 14.76
N TYR A 121 -2.90 15.01 13.71
CA TYR A 121 -3.39 13.66 13.44
C TYR A 121 -2.27 12.72 13.01
N GLN A 122 -2.52 11.42 13.15
CA GLN A 122 -1.64 10.38 12.61
C GLN A 122 -1.54 10.52 11.10
N HIS A 123 -0.35 10.79 10.58
CA HIS A 123 -0.12 10.76 9.14
C HIS A 123 -0.24 9.32 8.60
N GLY A 124 -0.67 9.20 7.35
CA GLY A 124 -0.79 7.91 6.68
C GLY A 124 -2.00 7.83 5.78
N VAL A 125 -2.19 6.65 5.20
CA VAL A 125 -3.35 6.27 4.39
C VAL A 125 -4.42 5.70 5.31
N HIS A 126 -5.59 6.30 5.34
CA HIS A 126 -6.74 5.86 6.12
C HIS A 126 -7.78 5.23 5.19
N ILE A 127 -8.14 3.97 5.43
CA ILE A 127 -9.05 3.22 4.57
C ILE A 127 -10.20 2.68 5.43
N PRO A 128 -11.39 3.29 5.38
CA PRO A 128 -12.55 2.74 6.04
C PRO A 128 -13.04 1.51 5.25
N PHE A 129 -13.36 0.43 5.98
CA PHE A 129 -13.64 -0.87 5.37
C PHE A 129 -14.96 -0.86 4.59
N ASP A 130 -15.91 -0.02 4.97
CA ASP A 130 -17.14 0.25 4.19
C ASP A 130 -16.84 0.86 2.81
N GLY A 131 -15.82 1.72 2.69
CA GLY A 131 -15.30 2.22 1.42
C GLY A 131 -14.74 1.11 0.53
N VAL A 132 -14.04 0.14 1.12
CA VAL A 132 -13.55 -1.07 0.42
C VAL A 132 -14.72 -1.91 -0.09
N VAL A 133 -15.70 -2.18 0.77
CA VAL A 133 -16.90 -2.94 0.41
C VAL A 133 -17.70 -2.23 -0.69
N TYR A 134 -17.89 -0.92 -0.55
CA TYR A 134 -18.56 -0.09 -1.55
C TYR A 134 -17.88 -0.18 -2.90
N LEU A 135 -16.56 0.01 -2.98
CA LEU A 135 -15.83 -0.06 -4.24
C LEU A 135 -15.88 -1.47 -4.86
N ALA A 136 -15.80 -2.52 -4.04
CA ALA A 136 -15.94 -3.90 -4.51
C ALA A 136 -17.31 -4.14 -5.18
N ILE A 137 -18.40 -3.65 -4.58
CA ILE A 137 -19.74 -3.73 -5.14
C ILE A 137 -19.86 -2.85 -6.39
N ARG A 138 -19.38 -1.61 -6.32
CA ARG A 138 -19.62 -0.58 -7.32
C ARG A 138 -18.82 -0.80 -8.60
N ALA A 139 -17.55 -1.16 -8.47
CA ALA A 139 -16.65 -1.36 -9.61
C ALA A 139 -16.54 -2.83 -10.03
N PHE A 140 -16.54 -3.79 -9.09
CA PHE A 140 -16.15 -5.16 -9.39
C PHE A 140 -17.28 -6.20 -9.37
N SER A 141 -18.50 -5.83 -9.03
CA SER A 141 -19.61 -6.81 -8.88
C SER A 141 -19.88 -7.64 -10.14
N THR A 142 -19.70 -7.06 -11.33
CA THR A 142 -19.92 -7.75 -12.62
C THR A 142 -18.76 -8.64 -13.05
N LEU A 143 -17.61 -8.59 -12.37
CA LEU A 143 -16.46 -9.41 -12.70
C LEU A 143 -16.68 -10.86 -12.22
N PRO A 144 -16.28 -11.87 -13.01
CA PRO A 144 -16.36 -13.28 -12.64
C PRO A 144 -15.22 -13.66 -11.68
N LEU A 145 -15.09 -12.92 -10.58
CA LEU A 145 -14.10 -13.10 -9.53
C LEU A 145 -14.80 -13.47 -8.21
N PRO A 146 -14.17 -14.28 -7.34
CA PRO A 146 -14.68 -14.50 -5.99
C PRO A 146 -14.81 -13.19 -5.21
N THR A 147 -15.81 -13.07 -4.34
CA THR A 147 -16.05 -11.88 -3.51
C THR A 147 -14.82 -11.49 -2.68
N SER A 148 -14.12 -12.48 -2.10
CA SER A 148 -12.82 -12.28 -1.43
C SER A 148 -11.81 -11.50 -2.29
N ARG A 149 -11.72 -11.84 -3.58
CA ARG A 149 -10.80 -11.18 -4.49
C ARG A 149 -11.25 -9.77 -4.85
N LYS A 150 -12.56 -9.53 -4.97
CA LYS A 150 -13.10 -8.19 -5.23
C LYS A 150 -12.78 -7.22 -4.08
N VAL A 151 -12.92 -7.68 -2.83
CA VAL A 151 -12.55 -6.92 -1.62
C VAL A 151 -11.05 -6.61 -1.60
N GLU A 152 -10.19 -7.59 -1.84
CA GLU A 152 -8.73 -7.38 -1.94
C GLU A 152 -8.38 -6.33 -3.02
N LEU A 153 -8.97 -6.45 -4.22
CA LEU A 153 -8.70 -5.51 -5.31
C LEU A 153 -9.21 -4.10 -4.99
N ALA A 154 -10.35 -3.97 -4.31
CA ALA A 154 -10.89 -2.68 -3.89
C ALA A 154 -9.99 -1.99 -2.87
N PHE A 155 -9.50 -2.73 -1.87
CA PHE A 155 -8.53 -2.20 -0.92
C PHE A 155 -7.27 -1.69 -1.62
N HIS A 156 -6.69 -2.47 -2.54
CA HIS A 156 -5.51 -2.04 -3.27
C HIS A 156 -5.76 -0.87 -4.22
N ALA A 157 -6.97 -0.75 -4.77
CA ALA A 157 -7.33 0.40 -5.60
C ALA A 157 -7.26 1.69 -4.77
N ILE A 158 -7.95 1.72 -3.62
CA ILE A 158 -7.94 2.84 -2.68
C ILE A 158 -6.51 3.10 -2.18
N ALA A 159 -5.84 2.08 -1.63
CA ALA A 159 -4.49 2.23 -1.08
C ALA A 159 -3.49 2.80 -2.10
N ARG A 160 -3.56 2.39 -3.37
CA ARG A 160 -2.64 2.90 -4.39
C ARG A 160 -2.91 4.36 -4.71
N HIS A 161 -4.17 4.76 -4.82
CA HIS A 161 -4.53 6.16 -5.00
C HIS A 161 -3.98 7.00 -3.85
N GLU A 162 -4.25 6.60 -2.60
CA GLU A 162 -3.78 7.34 -1.42
C GLU A 162 -2.25 7.39 -1.28
N LEU A 163 -1.56 6.32 -1.68
CA LEU A 163 -0.10 6.31 -1.70
C LEU A 163 0.50 7.31 -2.70
N PHE A 164 -0.24 7.71 -3.74
CA PHE A 164 0.23 8.77 -4.63
C PHE A 164 0.31 10.11 -3.90
N HIS A 165 -0.70 10.46 -3.10
CA HIS A 165 -0.67 11.67 -2.26
C HIS A 165 0.52 11.67 -1.29
N PHE A 166 0.84 10.52 -0.68
CA PHE A 166 2.08 10.40 0.12
C PHE A 166 3.35 10.72 -0.70
N SER A 167 3.40 10.31 -1.97
CA SER A 167 4.52 10.62 -2.86
C SER A 167 4.58 12.10 -3.24
N VAL A 168 3.43 12.76 -3.40
CA VAL A 168 3.32 14.22 -3.60
C VAL A 168 3.77 14.97 -2.34
N ASP A 169 3.37 14.48 -1.16
CA ASP A 169 3.78 15.02 0.14
C ASP A 169 5.30 14.97 0.31
N CYS A 170 5.91 13.82 -0.02
CA CYS A 170 7.37 13.68 -0.06
C CYS A 170 8.03 14.63 -1.07
N MET A 171 7.40 14.86 -2.23
CA MET A 171 7.89 15.78 -3.24
C MET A 171 7.87 17.23 -2.76
N ALA A 172 6.78 17.66 -2.12
CA ALA A 172 6.68 18.97 -1.50
C ALA A 172 7.78 19.12 -0.43
N ALA A 173 7.93 18.16 0.48
CA ALA A 173 8.97 18.19 1.51
C ALA A 173 10.38 18.29 0.92
N ASN A 174 10.68 17.56 -0.17
CA ASN A 174 11.99 17.65 -0.81
C ASN A 174 12.24 19.01 -1.47
N TRP A 175 11.20 19.68 -2.00
CA TRP A 175 11.33 21.07 -2.40
C TRP A 175 11.58 22.00 -1.23
N GLU A 176 10.86 21.83 -0.12
CA GLU A 176 11.04 22.63 1.08
C GLU A 176 12.48 22.51 1.59
N LEU A 177 13.00 21.27 1.72
CA LEU A 177 14.37 21.01 2.14
C LEU A 177 15.42 21.56 1.18
N ALA A 178 15.15 21.56 -0.13
CA ALA A 178 16.08 22.09 -1.12
C ALA A 178 16.11 23.63 -1.18
N THR A 179 15.00 24.28 -0.83
CA THR A 179 14.81 25.72 -1.02
C THR A 179 14.78 26.53 0.27
N GLY A 180 14.56 25.87 1.41
CA GLY A 180 14.38 26.50 2.71
C GLY A 180 13.09 27.31 2.85
N VAL A 181 12.11 27.10 1.96
CA VAL A 181 10.80 27.78 2.01
C VAL A 181 9.67 26.76 2.07
N SER A 182 8.53 27.13 2.68
CA SER A 182 7.35 26.27 2.67
C SER A 182 6.74 26.20 1.26
N VAL A 183 6.34 24.99 0.87
CA VAL A 183 5.82 24.64 -0.45
C VAL A 183 4.47 23.93 -0.34
N PHE A 184 4.31 23.03 0.63
CA PHE A 184 3.09 22.23 0.74
C PHE A 184 1.85 23.09 0.98
N TRP A 185 1.87 23.95 2.00
CA TRP A 185 0.69 24.74 2.36
C TRP A 185 0.35 25.85 1.37
N PRO A 186 1.31 26.60 0.78
CA PRO A 186 1.02 27.51 -0.31
C PRO A 186 0.37 26.80 -1.51
N ALA A 187 0.89 25.64 -1.91
CA ALA A 187 0.29 24.83 -2.98
C ALA A 187 -1.13 24.39 -2.63
N ALA A 188 -1.36 23.88 -1.43
CA ALA A 188 -2.68 23.51 -0.98
C ALA A 188 -3.67 24.70 -1.01
N ALA A 189 -3.22 25.92 -0.70
CA ALA A 189 -4.07 27.10 -0.72
C ALA A 189 -4.40 27.61 -2.14
N GLU A 190 -3.48 27.43 -3.09
CA GLU A 190 -3.61 27.95 -4.46
C GLU A 190 -4.22 26.95 -5.44
N LEU A 191 -3.83 25.68 -5.36
CA LEU A 191 -4.16 24.66 -6.37
C LEU A 191 -5.48 23.94 -6.10
N ARG A 192 -5.94 23.92 -4.84
CA ARG A 192 -7.19 23.24 -4.48
C ARG A 192 -8.41 24.00 -4.99
N ASN A 193 -9.35 23.29 -5.59
CA ASN A 193 -10.62 23.84 -6.04
C ASN A 193 -11.59 24.08 -4.85
N SER A 194 -12.82 24.50 -5.16
CA SER A 194 -13.85 24.78 -4.14
C SER A 194 -14.27 23.56 -3.32
N ASN A 195 -13.97 22.35 -3.78
CA ASN A 195 -14.25 21.10 -3.06
C ASN A 195 -13.06 20.63 -2.21
N GLY A 196 -11.94 21.35 -2.24
CA GLY A 196 -10.79 21.12 -1.35
C GLY A 196 -9.71 20.17 -1.89
N TYR A 197 -9.70 19.84 -3.17
CA TYR A 197 -8.68 18.99 -3.81
C TYR A 197 -8.06 19.64 -5.06
N ASP A 198 -6.84 19.22 -5.43
CA ASP A 198 -6.15 19.63 -6.67
C ASP A 198 -6.51 18.64 -7.79
N GLU A 199 -7.26 19.10 -8.80
CA GLU A 199 -7.75 18.25 -9.89
C GLU A 199 -6.63 17.49 -10.63
N LEU A 200 -5.44 18.10 -10.79
CA LEU A 200 -4.32 17.43 -11.45
C LEU A 200 -3.73 16.34 -10.54
N GLU A 201 -3.62 16.61 -9.25
CA GLU A 201 -3.17 15.63 -8.26
C GLU A 201 -4.10 14.41 -8.23
N GLU A 202 -5.42 14.62 -8.15
CA GLU A 202 -6.43 13.56 -8.12
C GLU A 202 -6.43 12.72 -9.39
N ALA A 203 -6.28 13.37 -10.54
CA ALA A 203 -6.17 12.68 -11.81
C ALA A 203 -4.93 11.78 -11.85
N LEU A 204 -3.80 12.26 -11.34
CA LEU A 204 -2.55 11.51 -11.29
C LEU A 204 -2.58 10.39 -10.25
N ALA A 205 -3.29 10.57 -9.14
CA ALA A 205 -3.55 9.52 -8.15
C ALA A 205 -4.35 8.36 -8.76
N ASN A 206 -5.44 8.67 -9.47
CA ASN A 206 -6.20 7.69 -10.25
C ASN A 206 -5.35 7.05 -11.36
N ALA A 207 -4.50 7.82 -12.03
CA ALA A 207 -3.60 7.28 -13.04
C ALA A 207 -2.60 6.29 -12.44
N TYR A 208 -2.02 6.60 -11.28
CA TYR A 208 -1.09 5.72 -10.58
C TYR A 208 -1.77 4.41 -10.15
N MET A 209 -2.98 4.50 -9.60
CA MET A 209 -3.84 3.34 -9.32
C MET A 209 -4.03 2.49 -10.59
N LEU A 210 -4.59 3.08 -11.65
CA LEU A 210 -4.92 2.39 -12.90
C LEU A 210 -3.71 1.70 -13.54
N ARG A 211 -2.54 2.34 -13.52
CA ARG A 211 -1.29 1.76 -14.03
C ARG A 211 -0.88 0.51 -13.25
N GLY A 212 -1.10 0.50 -11.93
CA GLY A 212 -0.91 -0.68 -11.08
C GLY A 212 -1.74 -1.87 -11.54
N PHE A 213 -3.00 -1.66 -11.90
CA PHE A 213 -3.87 -2.74 -12.41
C PHE A 213 -3.62 -3.10 -13.88
N ARG A 214 -3.07 -2.17 -14.67
CA ARG A 214 -2.68 -2.43 -16.06
C ARG A 214 -1.41 -3.29 -16.16
N HIS A 215 -0.49 -3.08 -15.23
CA HIS A 215 0.76 -3.82 -15.10
C HIS A 215 0.85 -4.45 -13.70
N PRO A 216 0.00 -5.46 -13.43
CA PRO A 216 -0.21 -5.97 -12.08
C PRO A 216 1.07 -6.55 -11.50
N SER A 217 1.33 -6.20 -10.24
CA SER A 217 2.25 -6.94 -9.40
C SER A 217 1.72 -8.35 -9.15
N GLN A 218 2.51 -9.15 -8.44
CA GLN A 218 2.06 -10.46 -8.00
C GLN A 218 0.81 -10.40 -7.11
N VAL A 219 0.70 -9.39 -6.24
CA VAL A 219 -0.47 -9.19 -5.37
C VAL A 219 -1.72 -8.88 -6.18
N LEU A 220 -1.56 -8.15 -7.30
CA LEU A 220 -2.63 -7.82 -8.23
C LEU A 220 -2.81 -8.85 -9.36
N SER A 221 -2.05 -9.94 -9.36
CA SER A 221 -2.18 -10.98 -10.39
C SER A 221 -3.58 -11.64 -10.37
N ASN A 222 -3.98 -12.27 -11.48
CA ASN A 222 -5.30 -12.89 -11.63
C ASN A 222 -6.49 -11.93 -11.44
N SER A 223 -6.31 -10.64 -11.72
CA SER A 223 -7.34 -9.60 -11.65
C SER A 223 -7.98 -9.31 -13.01
N GLY A 224 -8.29 -10.36 -13.79
CA GLY A 224 -8.84 -10.22 -15.13
C GLY A 224 -10.05 -9.28 -15.16
N GLY A 225 -10.04 -8.26 -16.02
CA GLY A 225 -11.11 -7.26 -16.13
C GLY A 225 -11.06 -6.11 -15.11
N ALA A 226 -10.30 -6.22 -14.02
CA ALA A 226 -10.26 -5.20 -12.95
C ALA A 226 -9.79 -3.83 -13.45
N TYR A 227 -8.77 -3.76 -14.31
CA TYR A 227 -8.34 -2.51 -14.94
C TYR A 227 -9.46 -1.83 -15.73
N GLY A 228 -10.21 -2.60 -16.52
CA GLY A 228 -11.33 -2.08 -17.31
C GLY A 228 -12.45 -1.56 -16.41
N ALA A 229 -12.80 -2.31 -15.37
CA ALA A 229 -13.78 -1.92 -14.37
C ALA A 229 -13.41 -0.62 -13.64
N LEU A 230 -12.18 -0.52 -13.12
CA LEU A 230 -11.70 0.71 -12.47
C LEU A 230 -11.64 1.88 -13.43
N LYS A 231 -11.25 1.66 -14.68
CA LYS A 231 -11.24 2.72 -15.70
C LYS A 231 -12.64 3.29 -15.92
N GLU A 232 -13.66 2.45 -16.02
CA GLU A 232 -15.05 2.93 -16.17
C GLU A 232 -15.61 3.54 -14.89
N PHE A 233 -15.14 3.08 -13.72
CA PHE A 233 -15.44 3.71 -12.45
C PHE A 233 -14.87 5.14 -12.37
N CYS A 234 -13.57 5.33 -12.65
CA CYS A 234 -12.93 6.66 -12.64
C CYS A 234 -13.66 7.66 -13.55
N LYS A 235 -14.09 7.25 -14.75
CA LYS A 235 -14.82 8.14 -15.69
C LYS A 235 -16.14 8.69 -15.14
N GLN A 236 -16.70 8.09 -14.09
CA GLN A 236 -17.95 8.52 -13.45
C GLN A 236 -17.71 9.45 -12.26
N GLN A 237 -16.45 9.63 -11.85
CA GLN A 237 -16.06 10.49 -10.73
C GLN A 237 -16.08 11.98 -11.13
N PRO A 238 -16.03 12.91 -10.17
CA PRO A 238 -15.95 14.35 -10.44
C PRO A 238 -14.70 14.78 -11.22
N ALA A 239 -14.64 16.07 -11.58
CA ALA A 239 -13.51 16.68 -12.29
C ALA A 239 -12.17 16.44 -11.55
N GLY A 240 -11.09 16.30 -12.31
CA GLY A 240 -9.80 15.82 -11.81
C GLY A 240 -9.77 14.29 -11.75
N TYR A 241 -10.61 13.68 -10.91
CA TYR A 241 -10.65 12.22 -10.76
C TYR A 241 -10.95 11.51 -12.10
N CYS A 242 -11.90 12.02 -12.89
CA CYS A 242 -12.32 11.39 -14.14
C CYS A 242 -11.28 11.43 -15.26
N ASP A 243 -10.24 12.26 -15.12
CA ASP A 243 -9.15 12.42 -16.10
C ASP A 243 -8.03 11.37 -15.92
N GLY A 244 -8.01 10.64 -14.81
CA GLY A 244 -7.00 9.62 -14.52
C GLY A 244 -6.77 8.57 -15.62
N PRO A 245 -7.81 8.04 -16.30
CA PRO A 245 -7.64 7.18 -17.48
C PRO A 245 -6.78 7.77 -18.60
N ASP A 246 -6.78 9.09 -18.77
CA ASP A 246 -6.04 9.77 -19.83
C ASP A 246 -4.56 9.91 -19.47
N TYR A 247 -4.24 10.19 -18.22
CA TYR A 247 -2.87 10.18 -17.72
C TYR A 247 -2.30 8.74 -17.61
N ALA A 248 -3.15 7.72 -17.42
CA ALA A 248 -2.73 6.32 -17.38
C ALA A 248 -2.36 5.71 -18.75
N ARG A 249 -2.57 6.43 -19.86
CA ARG A 249 -2.39 5.91 -21.24
C ARG A 249 -0.95 5.46 -21.53
N SER A 250 0.05 6.23 -21.11
CA SER A 250 1.47 5.92 -21.33
C SER A 250 2.33 6.39 -20.16
N ARG A 251 3.55 5.82 -20.02
CA ARG A 251 4.51 6.22 -18.98
C ARG A 251 4.98 7.66 -19.16
N SER A 252 5.28 8.09 -20.38
CA SER A 252 5.71 9.46 -20.65
C SER A 252 4.62 10.45 -20.25
N HIS A 253 3.38 10.23 -20.70
CA HIS A 253 2.26 11.13 -20.43
C HIS A 253 2.01 11.32 -18.92
N TYR A 254 2.03 10.23 -18.16
CA TYR A 254 1.94 10.27 -16.69
C TYR A 254 3.08 11.09 -16.08
N LEU A 255 4.34 10.81 -16.45
CA LEU A 255 5.50 11.48 -15.89
C LEU A 255 5.57 12.97 -16.26
N ASP A 256 5.14 13.35 -17.46
CA ASP A 256 5.09 14.75 -17.89
C ASP A 256 4.12 15.57 -17.03
N HIS A 257 2.99 14.98 -16.63
CA HIS A 257 2.03 15.65 -15.76
C HIS A 257 2.46 15.62 -14.28
N CYS A 258 3.21 14.61 -13.83
CA CYS A 258 3.90 14.69 -12.54
C CYS A 258 4.94 15.82 -12.51
N ARG A 259 5.64 16.11 -13.62
CA ARG A 259 6.52 17.29 -13.71
C ARG A 259 5.76 18.59 -13.60
N GLN A 260 4.59 18.65 -14.24
CA GLN A 260 3.71 19.81 -14.16
C GLN A 260 3.27 20.03 -12.72
N LEU A 261 2.69 19.02 -12.06
CA LEU A 261 2.27 19.10 -10.66
C LEU A 261 3.41 19.59 -9.75
N SER A 262 4.58 18.98 -9.86
CA SER A 262 5.74 19.39 -9.06
C SER A 262 6.20 20.84 -9.31
N ARG A 263 6.15 21.31 -10.56
CA ARG A 263 6.43 22.72 -10.89
C ARG A 263 5.38 23.65 -10.32
N ASP A 264 4.11 23.25 -10.35
CA ASP A 264 3.01 24.09 -9.90
C ASP A 264 3.05 24.23 -8.37
N HIS A 265 3.41 23.16 -7.64
CA HIS A 265 3.77 23.25 -6.21
C HIS A 265 4.94 24.22 -5.96
N HIS A 266 6.03 24.11 -6.72
CA HIS A 266 7.16 25.02 -6.52
C HIS A 266 6.81 26.48 -6.83
N LYS A 267 5.97 26.73 -7.85
CA LYS A 267 5.54 28.09 -8.24
C LYS A 267 4.59 28.75 -7.25
N SER A 268 3.73 27.97 -6.58
CA SER A 268 2.79 28.50 -5.58
C SER A 268 3.49 28.94 -4.30
N SER A 269 4.69 28.40 -4.05
CA SER A 269 5.58 28.95 -3.04
C SER A 269 6.15 30.31 -3.48
N ALA A 270 6.71 31.07 -2.54
CA ALA A 270 7.45 32.30 -2.84
C ALA A 270 8.96 32.05 -2.71
N PRO A 271 9.57 31.15 -3.51
CA PRO A 271 10.94 30.76 -3.30
C PRO A 271 11.86 31.89 -3.77
N THR A 272 12.92 32.16 -3.02
CA THR A 272 13.97 33.11 -3.41
C THR A 272 14.76 32.61 -4.62
N TRP A 273 14.85 31.29 -4.78
CA TRP A 273 15.46 30.63 -5.93
C TRP A 273 14.39 30.00 -6.82
N ARG A 274 14.51 30.20 -8.13
CA ARG A 274 13.65 29.56 -9.13
C ARG A 274 14.39 28.41 -9.78
N ALA A 275 13.75 27.24 -9.80
CA ALA A 275 14.25 26.09 -10.53
C ALA A 275 14.45 26.44 -12.02
N PRO A 276 15.65 26.20 -12.60
CA PRO A 276 15.87 26.41 -14.02
C PRO A 276 15.09 25.38 -14.85
N ASP A 277 14.71 25.72 -16.08
CA ASP A 277 13.96 24.82 -16.97
C ASP A 277 14.66 23.47 -17.24
N ALA A 278 15.99 23.45 -17.12
CA ALA A 278 16.82 22.26 -17.29
C ALA A 278 16.73 21.28 -16.10
N LEU A 279 16.23 21.72 -14.93
CA LEU A 279 16.01 20.84 -13.79
C LEU A 279 14.75 19.99 -14.05
N ASP A 280 14.92 18.67 -14.10
CA ASP A 280 13.80 17.76 -14.11
C ASP A 280 13.21 17.67 -12.69
N PRO A 281 12.02 18.22 -12.43
CA PRO A 281 11.43 18.25 -11.09
C PRO A 281 11.04 16.85 -10.60
N LEU A 282 11.09 15.82 -11.46
CA LEU A 282 10.87 14.44 -11.03
C LEU A 282 11.88 13.97 -9.97
N ILE A 283 13.05 14.60 -9.88
CA ILE A 283 14.07 14.27 -8.86
C ILE A 283 13.56 14.47 -7.42
N PHE A 284 12.54 15.29 -7.22
CA PHE A 284 11.97 15.54 -5.91
C PHE A 284 11.00 14.46 -5.46
N TYR A 285 10.52 13.59 -6.36
CA TYR A 285 9.73 12.43 -5.95
C TYR A 285 10.64 11.29 -5.48
N PRO A 286 10.35 10.64 -4.34
CA PRO A 286 11.09 9.45 -3.92
C PRO A 286 10.83 8.26 -4.86
N GLY A 287 9.67 8.21 -5.51
CA GLY A 287 9.34 7.19 -6.50
C GLY A 287 7.91 7.31 -7.05
N LEU A 288 7.78 7.66 -8.35
CA LEU A 288 6.48 7.84 -9.01
C LEU A 288 5.90 6.59 -9.66
N VAL A 289 6.76 5.63 -10.01
CA VAL A 289 6.32 4.37 -10.64
C VAL A 289 6.09 3.30 -9.58
N ARG A 290 6.70 3.49 -8.41
CA ARG A 290 6.65 2.60 -7.27
C ARG A 290 6.85 3.41 -6.01
N VAL A 291 5.74 3.76 -5.36
CA VAL A 291 5.78 4.44 -4.06
C VAL A 291 6.21 3.42 -3.01
N ASP A 292 7.16 3.81 -2.15
CA ASP A 292 7.55 3.01 -1.00
C ASP A 292 6.50 3.13 0.11
N TRP A 293 5.52 2.24 0.05
CA TRP A 293 4.43 2.17 1.02
C TRP A 293 4.92 1.83 2.44
N THR A 294 6.12 1.27 2.63
CA THR A 294 6.62 0.90 3.96
C THR A 294 6.94 2.11 4.83
N ARG A 295 7.04 3.29 4.21
CA ARG A 295 7.25 4.59 4.86
C ARG A 295 5.95 5.30 5.19
N CYS A 296 4.81 4.77 4.76
CA CYS A 296 3.49 5.35 4.97
C CYS A 296 2.61 4.38 5.76
N PRO A 297 2.19 4.73 6.98
CA PRO A 297 1.21 3.92 7.71
C PRO A 297 -0.05 3.72 6.88
N ILE A 298 -0.60 2.51 6.89
CA ILE A 298 -1.91 2.19 6.30
C ILE A 298 -2.82 1.75 7.45
N ILE A 299 -3.87 2.52 7.69
CA ILE A 299 -4.76 2.38 8.83
C ILE A 299 -6.13 2.00 8.31
N VAL A 300 -6.59 0.80 8.66
CA VAL A 300 -7.92 0.31 8.27
C VAL A 300 -8.90 0.62 9.40
N HIS A 301 -10.02 1.26 9.06
CA HIS A 301 -11.07 1.60 10.02
C HIS A 301 -12.28 0.68 9.81
N ASP A 302 -12.84 0.14 10.88
CA ASP A 302 -14.08 -0.66 10.83
C ASP A 302 -15.14 -0.05 11.75
N ARG A 303 -15.70 1.09 11.32
CA ARG A 303 -16.57 1.90 12.19
C ARG A 303 -17.93 1.25 12.47
N ASP A 304 -18.42 0.47 11.52
CA ASP A 304 -19.75 -0.16 11.57
C ASP A 304 -19.66 -1.65 11.91
N ASP A 305 -18.52 -2.10 12.47
CA ASP A 305 -18.23 -3.49 12.79
C ASP A 305 -18.50 -4.43 11.59
N LEU A 306 -18.22 -3.99 10.37
CA LEU A 306 -18.48 -4.75 9.15
C LEU A 306 -17.57 -5.97 9.06
N LEU A 307 -16.33 -5.88 9.53
CA LEU A 307 -15.44 -7.04 9.59
C LEU A 307 -16.03 -8.11 10.52
N MET A 308 -16.50 -7.71 11.70
CA MET A 308 -17.15 -8.64 12.63
C MET A 308 -18.45 -9.20 12.03
N THR A 309 -19.29 -8.34 11.46
CA THR A 309 -20.60 -8.70 10.89
C THR A 309 -20.46 -9.70 9.74
N LEU A 310 -19.45 -9.52 8.90
CA LEU A 310 -19.17 -10.39 7.75
C LEU A 310 -18.23 -11.56 8.09
N GLY A 311 -17.76 -11.66 9.34
CA GLY A 311 -16.77 -12.66 9.77
C GLY A 311 -15.43 -12.54 9.03
N ILE A 312 -15.07 -11.35 8.57
CA ILE A 312 -13.84 -11.08 7.82
C ILE A 312 -12.71 -10.78 8.81
N GLY A 313 -11.73 -11.66 8.89
CA GLY A 313 -10.49 -11.38 9.63
C GLY A 313 -9.55 -10.45 8.85
N ILE A 314 -8.66 -9.75 9.55
CA ILE A 314 -7.51 -9.06 8.93
C ILE A 314 -6.23 -9.71 9.43
N SER A 315 -5.44 -10.23 8.50
CA SER A 315 -4.12 -10.76 8.78
C SER A 315 -3.07 -9.86 8.13
N ALA A 316 -2.23 -9.23 8.96
CA ALA A 316 -1.12 -8.40 8.52
C ALA A 316 0.18 -8.90 9.18
N PHE A 317 1.07 -9.47 8.37
CA PHE A 317 2.38 -9.93 8.85
C PHE A 317 3.46 -9.14 8.14
N ARG A 318 4.19 -8.28 8.85
CA ARG A 318 5.37 -7.61 8.30
C ARG A 318 6.57 -8.55 8.27
N THR A 319 6.75 -9.31 9.35
CA THR A 319 7.87 -10.24 9.58
C THR A 319 7.37 -11.48 10.30
N ILE A 320 8.14 -12.56 10.20
CA ILE A 320 7.96 -13.79 11.00
C ILE A 320 9.27 -14.06 11.72
N LEU A 321 9.33 -13.68 13.00
CA LEU A 321 10.57 -13.70 13.79
C LEU A 321 11.09 -15.11 14.05
N GLU A 322 10.19 -16.06 14.28
CA GLU A 322 10.53 -17.44 14.57
C GLU A 322 9.54 -18.40 13.91
N ILE A 323 10.07 -19.51 13.41
CA ILE A 323 9.30 -20.60 12.80
C ILE A 323 9.81 -21.90 13.41
N THR A 324 8.93 -22.59 14.12
CA THR A 324 9.19 -23.89 14.71
C THR A 324 8.93 -24.98 13.66
N GLU A 325 9.92 -25.79 13.36
CA GLU A 325 9.77 -26.90 12.42
C GLU A 325 9.12 -28.09 13.13
N THR A 326 7.97 -28.57 12.63
CA THR A 326 7.35 -29.75 13.23
C THR A 326 8.19 -31.00 12.99
N SER A 327 7.93 -32.07 13.75
CA SER A 327 8.62 -33.35 13.55
C SER A 327 8.32 -33.96 12.18
N GLY A 328 7.13 -33.71 11.63
CA GLY A 328 6.75 -34.05 10.25
C GLY A 328 7.62 -33.31 9.25
N PHE A 329 7.60 -31.98 9.32
CA PHE A 329 8.39 -31.10 8.45
C PHE A 329 9.88 -31.44 8.48
N THR A 330 10.46 -31.60 9.67
CA THR A 330 11.88 -31.91 9.85
C THR A 330 12.25 -33.23 9.17
N ARG A 331 11.39 -34.25 9.26
CA ARG A 331 11.61 -35.54 8.58
C ARG A 331 11.54 -35.39 7.06
N SER A 332 10.62 -34.58 6.54
CA SER A 332 10.51 -34.32 5.10
C SER A 332 11.70 -33.51 4.58
N LEU A 333 12.10 -32.44 5.28
CA LEU A 333 13.24 -31.59 4.94
C LEU A 333 14.55 -32.39 4.86
N ARG A 334 14.78 -33.30 5.80
CA ARG A 334 16.00 -34.16 5.82
C ARG A 334 16.12 -35.08 4.62
N LYS A 335 15.02 -35.39 3.93
CA LYS A 335 15.01 -36.22 2.70
C LYS A 335 15.34 -35.41 1.44
N LEU A 336 15.24 -34.09 1.50
CA LEU A 336 15.58 -33.21 0.39
C LEU A 336 17.10 -33.04 0.27
N ASP A 337 17.58 -32.60 -0.90
CA ASP A 337 19.00 -32.33 -1.08
C ASP A 337 19.52 -31.17 -0.19
N LYS A 338 20.84 -31.08 -0.05
CA LYS A 338 21.48 -30.09 0.81
C LYS A 338 21.25 -28.65 0.37
N ARG A 339 21.05 -28.42 -0.93
CA ARG A 339 20.75 -27.08 -1.46
C ARG A 339 19.38 -26.63 -0.98
N LEU A 340 18.34 -27.47 -1.08
CA LEU A 340 16.99 -27.14 -0.59
C LEU A 340 16.95 -26.97 0.93
N GLN A 341 17.71 -27.78 1.69
CA GLN A 341 17.86 -27.59 3.13
C GLN A 341 18.46 -26.21 3.47
N LYS A 342 19.51 -25.79 2.76
CA LYS A 342 20.13 -24.46 2.92
C LYS A 342 19.16 -23.34 2.50
N GLN A 343 18.46 -23.51 1.39
CA GLN A 343 17.48 -22.55 0.91
C GLN A 343 16.36 -22.32 1.93
N TRP A 344 15.84 -23.38 2.56
CA TRP A 344 14.85 -23.20 3.63
C TRP A 344 15.37 -22.32 4.78
N GLN A 345 16.63 -22.49 5.21
CA GLN A 345 17.21 -21.63 6.25
C GLN A 345 17.32 -20.16 5.78
N ILE A 346 17.68 -19.93 4.52
CA ILE A 346 17.69 -18.60 3.90
C ILE A 346 16.29 -18.00 3.92
N ARG A 347 15.25 -18.76 3.54
CA ARG A 347 13.87 -18.27 3.54
C ARG A 347 13.34 -17.94 4.92
N LYS A 348 13.75 -18.68 5.96
CA LYS A 348 13.45 -18.29 7.35
C LYS A 348 14.08 -16.94 7.69
N ALA A 349 15.35 -16.71 7.33
CA ALA A 349 16.02 -15.43 7.55
C ALA A 349 15.35 -14.28 6.76
N ASP A 350 14.95 -14.54 5.51
CA ASP A 350 14.17 -13.61 4.69
C ASP A 350 12.83 -13.26 5.35
N LEU A 351 12.07 -14.25 5.84
CA LEU A 351 10.80 -14.04 6.53
C LEU A 351 10.96 -13.22 7.83
N LYS A 352 12.08 -13.37 8.55
CA LYS A 352 12.42 -12.53 9.70
C LYS A 352 12.60 -11.06 9.30
N ARG A 353 13.13 -10.81 8.10
CA ARG A 353 13.32 -9.46 7.58
C ARG A 353 12.04 -8.87 7.03
N SER A 354 11.34 -9.61 6.17
CA SER A 354 10.06 -9.19 5.61
C SER A 354 9.34 -10.35 4.91
N THR A 355 8.05 -10.51 5.17
CA THR A 355 7.15 -11.39 4.41
C THR A 355 6.91 -10.91 2.98
N ALA A 356 7.24 -9.65 2.70
CA ALA A 356 6.95 -8.97 1.45
C ALA A 356 8.01 -9.27 0.36
N LEU A 357 9.09 -9.98 0.67
CA LEU A 357 10.13 -10.27 -0.33
C LEU A 357 9.56 -11.12 -1.46
N LYS A 358 9.73 -10.69 -2.71
CA LYS A 358 9.20 -11.37 -3.89
C LYS A 358 9.69 -12.83 -4.01
N SER A 359 10.91 -13.09 -3.59
CA SER A 359 11.52 -14.41 -3.54
C SER A 359 10.74 -15.40 -2.66
N LEU A 360 10.02 -14.91 -1.65
CA LEU A 360 9.22 -15.70 -0.74
C LEU A 360 7.86 -16.10 -1.32
N ASP A 361 7.25 -15.30 -2.21
CA ASP A 361 5.86 -15.50 -2.69
C ASP A 361 4.95 -15.92 -1.52
N PHE A 362 5.07 -15.20 -0.39
CA PHE A 362 4.35 -15.50 0.83
C PHE A 362 2.88 -15.17 0.64
N LYS A 363 2.01 -16.14 0.89
CA LYS A 363 0.56 -15.96 0.70
C LYS A 363 -0.21 -16.97 1.52
N ARG A 364 -1.47 -16.66 1.82
CA ARG A 364 -2.39 -17.62 2.42
C ARG A 364 -2.58 -18.83 1.51
N TRP A 365 -2.55 -20.04 2.09
CA TRP A 365 -2.78 -21.30 1.41
C TRP A 365 -4.18 -21.83 1.74
N LYS A 366 -5.16 -21.39 0.93
CA LYS A 366 -6.59 -21.69 1.13
C LYS A 366 -6.92 -23.17 1.36
N PRO A 367 -6.31 -24.15 0.63
CA PRO A 367 -6.59 -25.58 0.86
C PRO A 367 -6.25 -26.09 2.27
N GLY A 368 -5.29 -25.46 2.96
CA GLY A 368 -4.95 -25.82 4.35
C GLY A 368 -5.95 -25.30 5.39
N GLY A 369 -6.85 -24.40 4.99
CA GLY A 369 -7.83 -23.77 5.88
C GLY A 369 -7.35 -22.44 6.47
N PRO A 370 -7.99 -21.96 7.55
CA PRO A 370 -7.62 -20.72 8.21
C PRO A 370 -6.21 -20.81 8.80
N ASN A 371 -5.50 -19.68 8.82
CA ASN A 371 -4.14 -19.57 9.34
C ASN A 371 -3.05 -20.41 8.64
N TYR A 372 -3.34 -21.01 7.48
CA TYR A 372 -2.32 -21.66 6.66
C TYR A 372 -1.76 -20.71 5.60
N TYR A 373 -0.45 -20.73 5.47
CA TYR A 373 0.31 -19.90 4.55
C TYR A 373 1.28 -20.76 3.76
N SER A 374 1.67 -20.28 2.59
CA SER A 374 2.68 -20.93 1.77
C SER A 374 3.79 -19.96 1.43
N VAL A 375 5.02 -20.43 1.58
CA VAL A 375 6.24 -19.74 1.20
C VAL A 375 7.00 -20.56 0.16
N ARG A 376 7.53 -19.88 -0.84
CA ARG A 376 8.42 -20.44 -1.85
C ARG A 376 9.79 -20.70 -1.24
N VAL A 377 10.29 -21.92 -1.45
CA VAL A 377 11.65 -22.32 -1.06
C VAL A 377 12.61 -22.12 -2.24
N ASP A 378 12.19 -22.60 -3.41
CA ASP A 378 12.83 -22.43 -4.72
C ASP A 378 11.71 -22.42 -5.79
N SER A 379 12.05 -22.17 -7.04
CA SER A 379 11.22 -22.26 -8.24
C SER A 379 10.24 -23.45 -8.27
N ASN A 380 10.65 -24.61 -7.75
CA ASN A 380 9.85 -25.85 -7.79
C ASN A 380 9.36 -26.32 -6.41
N PHE A 381 9.71 -25.65 -5.31
CA PHE A 381 9.46 -26.12 -3.95
C PHE A 381 8.78 -25.07 -3.08
N ARG A 382 7.86 -25.52 -2.23
CA ARG A 382 7.19 -24.68 -1.24
C ARG A 382 7.17 -25.34 0.12
N ALA A 383 7.10 -24.50 1.14
CA ALA A 383 6.75 -24.89 2.50
C ALA A 383 5.37 -24.34 2.83
N HIS A 384 4.62 -25.09 3.65
CA HIS A 384 3.38 -24.62 4.28
C HIS A 384 3.65 -24.31 5.74
N LEU A 385 3.18 -23.13 6.15
CA LEU A 385 3.29 -22.63 7.51
C LEU A 385 1.90 -22.53 8.10
N ARG A 386 1.77 -22.83 9.38
CA ARG A 386 0.56 -22.58 10.17
C ARG A 386 0.85 -21.51 11.21
N TYR A 387 -0.01 -20.51 11.26
CA TYR A 387 -0.01 -19.50 12.31
C TYR A 387 -0.94 -19.94 13.43
N ASN A 388 -0.47 -19.88 14.67
CA ASN A 388 -1.33 -20.02 15.84
C ASN A 388 -1.59 -18.61 16.42
N PRO A 389 -2.79 -18.04 16.26
CA PRO A 389 -3.08 -16.69 16.73
C PRO A 389 -3.02 -16.57 18.27
N ASP A 390 -3.39 -17.63 19.01
CA ASP A 390 -3.45 -17.60 20.47
C ASP A 390 -2.06 -17.51 21.11
N GLU A 391 -1.07 -18.11 20.47
CA GLU A 391 0.31 -18.18 20.94
C GLU A 391 1.24 -17.25 20.14
N THR A 392 0.74 -16.63 19.08
CA THR A 392 1.52 -15.82 18.12
C THR A 392 2.72 -16.55 17.50
N VAL A 393 2.68 -17.90 17.47
CA VAL A 393 3.76 -18.74 16.95
C VAL A 393 3.49 -19.24 15.53
N TRP A 394 4.58 -19.48 14.80
CA TRP A 394 4.54 -20.08 13.48
C TRP A 394 5.13 -21.48 13.50
N ALA A 395 4.43 -22.42 12.88
CA ALA A 395 4.89 -23.78 12.69
C ALA A 395 5.09 -24.07 11.19
N ALA A 396 6.24 -24.63 10.81
CA ALA A 396 6.41 -25.20 9.48
C ALA A 396 5.86 -26.63 9.50
N GLU A 397 4.78 -26.88 8.75
CA GLU A 397 4.02 -28.14 8.79
C GLU A 397 4.46 -29.10 7.69
N ASP A 398 4.54 -28.60 6.44
CA ASP A 398 4.91 -29.41 5.27
C ASP A 398 5.90 -28.71 4.33
N ILE A 399 6.71 -29.51 3.62
CA ILE A 399 7.61 -29.05 2.54
C ILE A 399 7.62 -30.07 1.40
N GLY A 400 7.52 -29.57 0.17
CA GLY A 400 7.47 -30.43 -1.01
C GLY A 400 7.52 -29.66 -2.31
N ASN A 401 7.53 -30.42 -3.42
CA ASN A 401 7.47 -29.83 -4.75
C ASN A 401 6.06 -29.24 -5.03
N HIS A 402 5.95 -28.34 -6.02
CA HIS A 402 4.71 -27.66 -6.36
C HIS A 402 3.49 -28.59 -6.46
N LYS A 403 3.63 -29.72 -7.16
CA LYS A 403 2.55 -30.70 -7.35
C LYS A 403 2.12 -31.35 -6.03
N ALA A 404 3.08 -31.82 -5.23
CA ALA A 404 2.82 -32.45 -3.95
C ALA A 404 2.16 -31.48 -2.94
N MET A 405 2.43 -30.18 -3.09
CA MET A 405 1.92 -29.13 -2.21
C MET A 405 0.61 -28.51 -2.70
N GLY A 406 0.04 -28.98 -3.82
CA GLY A 406 -1.22 -28.45 -4.39
C GLY A 406 -1.07 -27.07 -5.04
N HIS A 407 0.09 -26.78 -5.63
CA HIS A 407 0.42 -25.53 -6.35
C HIS A 407 0.74 -25.76 -7.84
N GLY A 408 0.33 -26.91 -8.40
CA GLY A 408 0.66 -27.33 -9.77
C GLY A 408 -0.53 -27.81 -10.57
#